data_AF-A0A0F6U2J0-F1
#
_entry.id   AF-A0A0F6U2J0-F1
#
_cell.length_a   1.000
_cell.length_b   1.000
_cell.length_c   1.000
_cell.angle_alpha   90.00
_cell.angle_beta   90.00
_cell.angle_gamma   90.00
#
_symmetry.space_group_name_H-M   'P 1'
#
loop_
_entity.id
_entity.type
_entity.pdbx_description
1 polymer ?
#
loop_
_entity_poly.entity_id
_entity_poly.type
_entity_poly.pdbx_seq_one_letter_code
_entity_poly.pdbx_strand_id
1 'polypeptide(L)'
;MKDIEQIRRQLIERYQQLSALDQVIVRLFSLIYEPIARSTFLDCLNETPYRDEKNRRFNAQTLKSHLDILLEAEVIIQDKGYGLRCHPLLVEIASRDSVSKGEFKRFAEIIKNKLPQTRTRWHENLVFQGKEQLIREIRLAIYRQDFDYDNPFDLDWLRTQPTKFQSLALNSILVKAFEKITRADGAFSLLEELCQDQTSVSEAHLWLEQAIIRRQGEQVHRYLDRPFPESQPAEIGLPWRA
;
A
#
# COMPACT_ATOMS: atom_id res chain seq x y z
N MET A 1 6.18 1.86 27.40
CA MET A 1 5.79 1.76 25.97
C MET A 1 7.07 1.48 25.20
N LYS A 2 7.26 0.30 24.60
CA LYS A 2 8.45 0.05 23.77
C LYS A 2 8.42 1.02 22.59
N ASP A 3 9.56 1.62 22.27
CA ASP A 3 9.71 2.51 21.11
C ASP A 3 9.41 1.72 19.83
N ILE A 4 8.54 2.26 18.97
CA ILE A 4 8.14 1.61 17.70
C ILE A 4 9.37 1.34 16.83
N GLU A 5 10.35 2.25 16.84
CA GLU A 5 11.60 2.07 16.10
C GLU A 5 12.46 0.93 16.67
N GLN A 6 12.42 0.73 17.99
CA GLN A 6 13.10 -0.40 18.64
C GLN A 6 12.43 -1.73 18.27
N ILE A 7 11.10 -1.79 18.27
CA ILE A 7 10.36 -3.00 17.84
C ILE A 7 10.66 -3.30 16.37
N ARG A 8 10.63 -2.28 15.52
CA ARG A 8 10.93 -2.42 14.10
C ARG A 8 12.34 -2.97 13.89
N ARG A 9 13.34 -2.44 14.60
CA ARG A 9 14.73 -2.92 14.53
C ARG A 9 14.86 -4.39 14.94
N GLN A 10 14.22 -4.79 16.04
CA GLN A 10 14.21 -6.17 16.51
C GLN A 10 13.57 -7.12 15.48
N LEU A 11 12.48 -6.71 14.85
CA LEU A 11 11.83 -7.50 13.80
C LEU A 11 12.74 -7.68 12.57
N ILE A 12 13.46 -6.63 12.18
CA ILE A 12 14.42 -6.69 11.07
C ILE A 12 15.57 -7.65 11.39
N GLU A 13 16.12 -7.56 12.61
CA GLU A 13 17.20 -8.46 13.06
C GLU A 13 16.76 -9.92 13.04
N ARG A 14 15.58 -10.23 13.61
CA ARG A 14 15.02 -11.58 13.59
C ARG A 14 14.78 -12.07 12.18
N TYR A 15 14.20 -11.23 11.32
CA TYR A 15 13.99 -11.54 9.90
C TYR A 15 15.30 -11.89 9.18
N GLN A 16 16.37 -11.13 9.42
CA GLN A 16 17.68 -11.38 8.81
C GLN A 16 18.36 -12.66 9.30
N GLN A 17 18.04 -13.11 10.52
CA GLN A 17 18.56 -14.35 11.11
C GLN A 17 17.83 -15.61 10.62
N LEU A 18 16.70 -15.47 9.94
CA LEU A 18 15.95 -16.60 9.39
C LEU A 18 16.72 -17.31 8.28
N SER A 19 16.37 -18.58 8.05
CA SER A 19 16.87 -19.33 6.90
C SER A 19 16.46 -18.65 5.59
N ALA A 20 17.20 -18.91 4.50
CA ALA A 20 16.88 -18.33 3.19
C ALA A 20 15.45 -18.67 2.73
N LEU A 21 14.97 -19.88 3.06
CA LEU A 21 13.62 -20.33 2.73
C LEU A 21 12.55 -19.65 3.60
N ASP A 22 12.82 -19.46 4.89
CA ASP A 22 11.91 -18.73 5.78
C ASP A 22 11.80 -17.25 5.38
N GLN A 23 12.91 -16.64 4.95
CA GLN A 23 12.89 -15.28 4.41
C GLN A 23 12.02 -15.18 3.15
N VAL A 24 12.10 -16.17 2.24
CA VAL A 24 11.22 -16.25 1.06
C VAL A 24 9.74 -16.27 1.48
N ILE A 25 9.39 -17.10 2.47
CA ILE A 25 8.01 -17.23 2.96
C ILE A 25 7.52 -15.88 3.52
N VAL A 26 8.34 -15.18 4.31
CA VAL A 26 8.02 -13.84 4.83
C VAL A 26 7.88 -12.81 3.71
N ARG A 27 8.76 -12.83 2.69
CA ARG A 27 8.65 -11.95 1.52
C ARG A 27 7.33 -12.16 0.80
N LEU A 28 6.90 -13.41 0.59
CA LEU A 28 5.61 -13.70 -0.04
C LEU A 28 4.45 -13.18 0.82
N PHE A 29 4.45 -13.39 2.14
CA PHE A 29 3.45 -12.79 3.04
C PHE A 29 3.43 -11.26 2.97
N SER A 30 4.60 -10.62 2.86
CA SER A 30 4.69 -9.15 2.81
C SER A 30 4.02 -8.56 1.56
N LEU A 31 4.07 -9.29 0.44
CA LEU A 31 3.43 -8.90 -0.81
C LEU A 31 1.95 -9.26 -0.84
N ILE A 32 1.53 -10.31 -0.13
CA ILE A 32 0.11 -10.63 0.07
C ILE A 32 -0.54 -9.55 0.94
N TYR A 33 0.17 -8.98 1.92
CA TYR A 33 -0.24 -7.86 2.78
C TYR A 33 -1.45 -8.13 3.71
N GLU A 34 -2.50 -8.78 3.21
CA GLU A 34 -3.73 -9.08 3.92
C GLU A 34 -3.65 -10.41 4.70
N PRO A 35 -4.49 -10.61 5.74
CA PRO A 35 -4.62 -11.90 6.41
C PRO A 35 -5.03 -13.01 5.43
N ILE A 36 -4.28 -14.11 5.41
CA ILE A 36 -4.52 -15.23 4.49
C ILE A 36 -4.63 -16.56 5.24
N ALA A 37 -5.51 -17.44 4.75
CA ALA A 37 -5.62 -18.80 5.25
C ALA A 37 -4.37 -19.63 4.88
N ARG A 38 -3.99 -20.57 5.76
CA ARG A 38 -2.81 -21.44 5.53
C ARG A 38 -2.88 -22.24 4.23
N SER A 39 -4.07 -22.72 3.85
CA SER A 39 -4.30 -23.44 2.59
C SER A 39 -4.07 -22.55 1.37
N THR A 40 -4.65 -21.36 1.34
CA THR A 40 -4.48 -20.41 0.24
C THR A 40 -3.04 -19.92 0.12
N PHE A 41 -2.36 -19.71 1.26
CA PHE A 41 -0.93 -19.40 1.27
C PHE A 41 -0.08 -20.56 0.71
N LEU A 42 -0.39 -21.80 1.11
CA LEU A 42 0.27 -22.99 0.58
C LEU A 42 0.14 -23.08 -0.94
N ASP A 43 -1.04 -22.78 -1.47
CA ASP A 43 -1.28 -22.76 -2.93
C ASP A 43 -0.42 -21.70 -3.61
N CYS A 44 -0.27 -20.50 -3.03
CA CYS A 44 0.62 -19.47 -3.54
C CYS A 44 2.09 -19.90 -3.49
N LEU A 45 2.54 -20.44 -2.36
CA LEU A 45 3.93 -20.88 -2.16
C LEU A 45 4.32 -21.99 -3.15
N ASN A 46 3.40 -22.90 -3.45
CA ASN A 46 3.64 -24.01 -4.38
C ASN A 46 3.66 -23.63 -5.87
N GLU A 47 3.30 -22.39 -6.23
CA GLU A 47 3.55 -21.81 -7.56
C GLU A 47 4.94 -21.18 -7.67
N THR A 48 5.64 -20.98 -6.55
CA THR A 48 7.02 -20.49 -6.56
C THR A 48 7.99 -21.62 -6.97
N PRO A 49 9.24 -21.30 -7.37
CA PRO A 49 10.25 -22.34 -7.63
C PRO A 49 10.78 -22.99 -6.34
N TYR A 50 10.47 -22.44 -5.16
CA TYR A 50 10.99 -22.90 -3.89
C TYR A 50 10.37 -24.23 -3.47
N ARG A 51 11.15 -25.05 -2.76
CA ARG A 51 10.81 -26.42 -2.36
C ARG A 51 11.17 -26.64 -0.89
N ASP A 52 10.61 -27.69 -0.29
CA ASP A 52 10.96 -28.13 1.06
C ASP A 52 12.44 -28.58 1.13
N GLU A 53 12.92 -28.92 2.32
CA GLU A 53 14.30 -29.35 2.55
C GLU A 53 14.66 -30.65 1.82
N LYS A 54 13.65 -31.38 1.32
CA LYS A 54 13.78 -32.61 0.54
C LYS A 54 13.54 -32.37 -0.96
N ASN A 55 13.54 -31.11 -1.40
CA ASN A 55 13.29 -30.68 -2.78
C ASN A 55 11.90 -31.08 -3.33
N ARG A 56 10.89 -31.17 -2.47
CA ARG A 56 9.49 -31.49 -2.82
C ARG A 56 8.60 -30.26 -2.69
N ARG A 57 7.40 -30.31 -3.28
CA ARG A 57 6.37 -29.29 -3.04
C ARG A 57 5.99 -29.27 -1.56
N PHE A 58 5.68 -28.09 -1.06
CA PHE A 58 5.21 -27.95 0.31
C PHE A 58 3.88 -28.66 0.48
N ASN A 59 3.69 -29.26 1.65
CA ASN A 59 2.41 -29.74 2.13
C ASN A 59 2.07 -29.02 3.45
N ALA A 60 0.91 -29.34 4.03
CA ALA A 60 0.45 -28.71 5.26
C ALA A 60 1.44 -28.88 6.42
N GLN A 61 2.11 -30.03 6.54
CA GLN A 61 3.05 -30.31 7.63
C GLN A 61 4.36 -29.54 7.46
N THR A 62 4.95 -29.57 6.26
CA THR A 62 6.20 -28.83 6.00
C THR A 62 5.98 -27.33 6.12
N LEU A 63 4.86 -26.81 5.59
CA LEU A 63 4.52 -25.40 5.77
C LEU A 63 4.30 -25.05 7.25
N LYS A 64 3.61 -25.91 8.02
CA LYS A 64 3.39 -25.68 9.45
C LYS A 64 4.72 -25.49 10.19
N SER A 65 5.73 -26.33 9.92
CA SER A 65 7.05 -26.21 10.54
C SER A 65 7.68 -24.83 10.32
N HIS A 66 7.61 -24.29 9.09
CA HIS A 66 8.08 -22.92 8.83
C HIS A 66 7.21 -21.87 9.53
N LEU A 67 5.88 -22.00 9.47
CA LEU A 67 4.98 -21.04 10.09
C LEU A 67 5.16 -20.94 11.61
N ASP A 68 5.44 -22.06 12.29
CA ASP A 68 5.70 -22.07 13.74
C ASP A 68 6.96 -21.26 14.06
N ILE A 69 8.05 -21.44 13.29
CA ILE A 69 9.30 -20.67 13.42
C ILE A 69 9.04 -19.17 13.20
N LEU A 70 8.29 -18.82 12.16
CA LEU A 70 7.99 -17.44 11.81
C LEU A 70 7.09 -16.75 12.84
N LEU A 71 6.15 -17.49 13.46
CA LEU A 71 5.30 -17.00 14.55
C LEU A 71 6.12 -16.79 15.83
N GLU A 72 7.01 -17.72 16.16
CA GLU A 72 7.91 -17.60 17.32
C GLU A 72 8.88 -16.41 17.16
N ALA A 73 9.34 -16.13 15.95
CA ALA A 73 10.13 -14.94 15.63
C ALA A 73 9.32 -13.64 15.57
N GLU A 74 7.97 -13.70 15.66
CA GLU A 74 7.03 -12.59 15.55
C GLU A 74 7.08 -11.80 14.22
N VAL A 75 7.73 -12.37 13.19
CA VAL A 75 7.83 -11.73 11.86
C VAL A 75 6.55 -11.90 11.03
N ILE A 76 5.74 -12.89 11.39
CA ILE A 76 4.34 -13.01 11.00
C ILE A 76 3.49 -13.03 12.26
N ILE A 77 2.23 -12.63 12.12
CA ILE A 77 1.26 -12.58 13.22
C ILE A 77 -0.05 -13.23 12.80
N GLN A 78 -0.80 -13.68 13.80
CA GLN A 78 -2.16 -14.19 13.62
C GLN A 78 -3.08 -13.56 14.68
N ASP A 79 -3.94 -12.64 14.26
CA ASP A 79 -4.97 -12.08 15.13
C ASP A 79 -6.11 -13.09 15.30
N LYS A 80 -6.78 -13.05 16.46
CA LYS A 80 -7.85 -13.99 16.79
C LYS A 80 -8.97 -13.91 15.74
N GLY A 81 -9.26 -15.04 15.09
CA GLY A 81 -10.30 -15.13 14.05
C GLY A 81 -9.86 -14.67 12.65
N TYR A 82 -8.60 -14.25 12.49
CA TYR A 82 -8.03 -13.86 11.20
C TYR A 82 -6.96 -14.85 10.72
N GLY A 83 -6.65 -14.77 9.42
CA GLY A 83 -5.54 -15.49 8.81
C GLY A 83 -4.18 -14.98 9.27
N LEU A 84 -3.13 -15.64 8.79
CA LEU A 84 -1.74 -15.22 9.01
C LEU A 84 -1.41 -14.02 8.12
N ARG A 85 -0.59 -13.10 8.62
CA ARG A 85 -0.04 -12.00 7.82
C ARG A 85 1.38 -11.65 8.25
N CYS A 86 2.13 -11.00 7.37
CA CYS A 86 3.40 -10.38 7.74
C CYS A 86 3.17 -9.31 8.83
N HIS A 87 4.10 -9.19 9.78
CA HIS A 87 4.02 -8.15 10.78
C HIS A 87 4.03 -6.76 10.12
N PRO A 88 3.08 -5.84 10.43
CA PRO A 88 2.94 -4.56 9.71
C PRO A 88 4.21 -3.70 9.65
N LEU A 89 5.01 -3.68 10.72
CA LEU A 89 6.29 -2.96 10.77
C LEU A 89 7.41 -3.58 9.91
N LEU A 90 7.24 -4.83 9.47
CA LEU A 90 8.21 -5.56 8.65
C LEU A 90 7.82 -5.60 7.16
N VAL A 91 6.53 -5.45 6.84
CA VAL A 91 5.97 -5.53 5.48
C VAL A 91 6.80 -4.78 4.45
N GLU A 92 7.14 -3.52 4.71
CA GLU A 92 7.88 -2.68 3.78
C GLU A 92 9.32 -3.17 3.55
N ILE A 93 9.99 -3.62 4.61
CA ILE A 93 11.36 -4.13 4.53
C ILE A 93 11.40 -5.41 3.71
N ALA A 94 10.52 -6.36 4.01
CA ALA A 94 10.43 -7.63 3.30
C ALA A 94 9.98 -7.44 1.83
N SER A 95 9.10 -6.47 1.55
CA SER A 95 8.69 -6.13 0.18
C SER A 95 9.89 -5.63 -0.65
N ARG A 96 10.70 -4.72 -0.10
CA ARG A 96 11.92 -4.23 -0.76
C ARG A 96 12.97 -5.32 -0.93
N ASP A 97 13.10 -6.21 0.04
CA ASP A 97 14.01 -7.34 -0.09
C ASP A 97 13.62 -8.24 -1.28
N SER A 98 12.31 -8.48 -1.49
CA SER A 98 11.81 -9.22 -2.66
C SER A 98 12.19 -8.57 -4.00
N VAL A 99 12.18 -7.25 -4.07
CA VAL A 99 12.68 -6.51 -5.25
C VAL A 99 14.18 -6.71 -5.42
N SER A 100 14.95 -6.57 -4.35
CA SER A 100 16.42 -6.71 -4.38
C SER A 100 16.87 -8.11 -4.80
N LYS A 101 16.08 -9.15 -4.48
CA LYS A 101 16.32 -10.55 -4.85
C LYS A 101 15.78 -10.92 -6.25
N GLY A 102 15.12 -9.99 -6.94
CA GLY A 102 14.52 -10.25 -8.25
C GLY A 102 13.29 -11.18 -8.22
N GLU A 103 12.70 -11.41 -7.05
CA GLU A 103 11.57 -12.31 -6.86
C GLU A 103 10.21 -11.61 -7.02
N PHE A 104 10.20 -10.29 -6.80
CA PHE A 104 8.99 -9.49 -6.69
C PHE A 104 8.01 -9.72 -7.85
N LYS A 105 8.49 -9.64 -9.10
CA LYS A 105 7.63 -9.78 -10.29
C LYS A 105 6.88 -11.11 -10.30
N ARG A 106 7.59 -12.21 -10.04
CA ARG A 106 7.01 -13.56 -10.00
C ARG A 106 6.00 -13.69 -8.86
N PHE A 107 6.33 -13.21 -7.66
CA PHE A 107 5.39 -13.25 -6.55
C PHE A 107 4.14 -12.43 -6.83
N ALA A 108 4.30 -11.23 -7.41
CA ALA A 108 3.18 -10.38 -7.77
C ALA A 108 2.26 -11.01 -8.83
N GLU A 109 2.79 -11.79 -9.77
CA GLU A 109 2.02 -12.57 -10.75
C GLU A 109 1.26 -13.73 -10.09
N ILE A 110 1.93 -14.47 -9.20
CA ILE A 110 1.30 -15.55 -8.42
C ILE A 110 0.13 -15.01 -7.60
N ILE A 111 0.33 -13.90 -6.89
CA ILE A 111 -0.71 -13.25 -6.08
C ILE A 111 -1.89 -12.83 -6.96
N LYS A 112 -1.63 -12.19 -8.10
CA LYS A 112 -2.70 -11.78 -9.05
C LYS A 112 -3.53 -12.98 -9.52
N ASN A 113 -2.91 -14.13 -9.74
CA ASN A 113 -3.59 -15.33 -10.23
C ASN A 113 -4.35 -16.10 -9.13
N LYS A 114 -3.78 -16.18 -7.92
CA LYS A 114 -4.35 -16.97 -6.81
C LYS A 114 -5.30 -16.18 -5.92
N LEU A 115 -5.13 -14.86 -5.86
CA LEU A 115 -5.92 -13.95 -5.04
C LEU A 115 -6.52 -12.83 -5.90
N PRO A 116 -7.31 -13.18 -6.94
CA PRO A 116 -7.84 -12.18 -7.87
C PRO A 116 -8.80 -11.22 -7.17
N GLN A 117 -8.91 -10.02 -7.74
CA GLN A 117 -9.93 -9.05 -7.38
C GLN A 117 -11.30 -9.57 -7.84
N THR A 118 -12.32 -9.50 -6.98
CA THR A 118 -13.67 -9.89 -7.37
C THR A 118 -14.23 -8.83 -8.31
N ARG A 119 -14.71 -9.25 -9.48
CA ARG A 119 -15.47 -8.37 -10.38
C ARG A 119 -16.96 -8.59 -10.15
N THR A 120 -17.75 -7.52 -10.19
CA THR A 120 -19.21 -7.70 -10.18
C THR A 120 -19.66 -8.34 -11.50
N ARG A 121 -20.77 -9.08 -11.46
CA ARG A 121 -21.35 -9.73 -12.64
C ARG A 121 -21.96 -8.73 -13.64
N TRP A 122 -22.13 -7.47 -13.23
CA TRP A 122 -22.93 -6.46 -13.94
C TRP A 122 -22.10 -5.24 -14.40
N HIS A 123 -20.95 -4.96 -13.79
CA HIS A 123 -20.02 -3.91 -14.19
C HIS A 123 -18.56 -4.38 -14.10
N GLU A 124 -17.71 -3.85 -14.98
CA GLU A 124 -16.25 -4.09 -15.00
C GLU A 124 -15.51 -3.52 -13.78
N ASN A 125 -16.23 -2.85 -12.87
CA ASN A 125 -15.67 -2.21 -11.69
C ASN A 125 -15.09 -3.25 -10.72
N LEU A 126 -13.91 -2.91 -10.20
CA LEU A 126 -13.19 -3.72 -9.22
C LEU A 126 -13.86 -3.63 -7.85
N VAL A 127 -14.09 -4.78 -7.21
CA VAL A 127 -14.59 -4.84 -5.84
C VAL A 127 -13.52 -5.44 -4.94
N PHE A 128 -13.10 -4.64 -3.96
CA PHE A 128 -12.20 -5.07 -2.90
C PHE A 128 -13.00 -5.62 -1.72
N GLN A 129 -12.56 -6.76 -1.19
CA GLN A 129 -13.16 -7.41 -0.02
C GLN A 129 -12.86 -6.66 1.29
N GLY A 130 -11.89 -5.73 1.27
CA GLY A 130 -11.49 -4.91 2.41
C GLY A 130 -10.35 -3.95 2.08
N LYS A 131 -10.01 -3.08 3.05
CA LYS A 131 -8.93 -2.09 2.89
C LYS A 131 -7.58 -2.75 2.64
N GLU A 132 -7.36 -3.94 3.19
CA GLU A 132 -6.10 -4.66 3.08
C GLU A 132 -5.88 -5.14 1.64
N GLN A 133 -6.92 -5.67 0.99
CA GLN A 133 -6.85 -6.07 -0.42
C GLN A 133 -6.55 -4.86 -1.30
N LEU A 134 -7.18 -3.73 -1.03
CA LEU A 134 -6.91 -2.49 -1.75
C LEU A 134 -5.45 -2.05 -1.59
N ILE A 135 -4.94 -2.00 -0.36
CA ILE A 135 -3.55 -1.60 -0.08
C ILE A 135 -2.57 -2.56 -0.74
N ARG A 136 -2.87 -3.87 -0.76
CA ARG A 136 -2.08 -4.86 -1.50
C ARG A 136 -1.93 -4.47 -2.97
N GLU A 137 -3.03 -4.23 -3.66
CA GLU A 137 -3.01 -3.90 -5.09
C GLU A 137 -2.23 -2.60 -5.37
N ILE A 138 -2.41 -1.59 -4.52
CA ILE A 138 -1.65 -0.33 -4.60
C ILE A 138 -0.16 -0.59 -4.45
N ARG A 139 0.25 -1.34 -3.41
CA ARG A 139 1.65 -1.66 -3.17
C ARG A 139 2.24 -2.44 -4.35
N LEU A 140 1.54 -3.45 -4.85
CA LEU A 140 2.00 -4.23 -6.00
C LEU A 140 2.16 -3.36 -7.26
N ALA A 141 1.22 -2.45 -7.53
CA ALA A 141 1.32 -1.51 -8.65
C ALA A 141 2.54 -0.59 -8.53
N ILE A 142 2.76 0.01 -7.35
CA ILE A 142 3.92 0.88 -7.08
C ILE A 142 5.24 0.14 -7.35
N TYR A 143 5.38 -1.08 -6.83
CA TYR A 143 6.63 -1.86 -6.92
C TYR A 143 6.88 -2.49 -8.29
N ARG A 144 5.84 -2.84 -9.06
CA ARG A 144 6.02 -3.30 -10.45
C ARG A 144 6.65 -2.22 -11.33
N GLN A 145 6.60 -0.96 -10.89
CA GLN A 145 6.86 0.19 -11.74
C GLN A 145 6.00 0.18 -13.02
N ASP A 146 4.94 -0.65 -13.03
CA ASP A 146 3.88 -0.69 -14.05
C ASP A 146 3.07 0.60 -13.89
N PHE A 147 3.66 1.67 -14.39
CA PHE A 147 2.96 2.89 -14.75
C PHE A 147 2.87 3.00 -16.28
N ASP A 148 3.11 1.89 -17.01
CA ASP A 148 2.66 1.73 -18.41
C ASP A 148 1.13 1.53 -18.49
N TYR A 149 0.46 1.51 -17.35
CA TYR A 149 -0.93 1.91 -17.24
C TYR A 149 -0.99 3.43 -17.25
N ASP A 150 -1.69 4.01 -18.23
CA ASP A 150 -2.38 5.29 -18.05
C ASP A 150 -3.20 5.18 -16.74
N ASN A 151 -2.63 5.66 -15.63
CA ASN A 151 -3.24 5.73 -14.30
C ASN A 151 -3.80 4.39 -13.74
N PRO A 152 -3.11 3.69 -12.81
CA PRO A 152 -3.57 2.41 -12.24
C PRO A 152 -4.75 2.53 -11.27
N PHE A 153 -5.33 3.73 -11.14
CA PHE A 153 -6.51 4.00 -10.34
C PHE A 153 -7.65 4.34 -11.27
N ASP A 154 -8.69 3.51 -11.25
CA ASP A 154 -10.01 3.92 -11.70
C ASP A 154 -10.39 5.20 -10.91
N LEU A 155 -10.46 6.32 -11.62
CA LEU A 155 -10.76 7.63 -11.03
C LEU A 155 -12.18 7.68 -10.49
N ASP A 156 -13.10 6.99 -11.16
CA ASP A 156 -14.49 6.89 -10.73
C ASP A 156 -14.57 6.09 -9.43
N TRP A 157 -13.75 5.04 -9.32
CA TRP A 157 -13.59 4.34 -8.06
C TRP A 157 -12.92 5.21 -6.97
N LEU A 158 -11.85 5.95 -7.28
CA LEU A 158 -11.14 6.76 -6.27
C LEU A 158 -12.05 7.83 -5.66
N ARG A 159 -12.95 8.41 -6.45
CA ARG A 159 -14.00 9.33 -6.00
C ARG A 159 -14.93 8.73 -4.94
N THR A 160 -15.14 7.41 -4.95
CA THR A 160 -15.98 6.73 -3.95
C THR A 160 -15.29 6.52 -2.60
N GLN A 161 -13.97 6.79 -2.50
CA GLN A 161 -13.20 6.56 -1.29
C GLN A 161 -13.22 7.78 -0.36
N PRO A 162 -12.89 7.64 0.95
CA PRO A 162 -12.81 8.79 1.85
C PRO A 162 -11.77 9.83 1.40
N THR A 163 -12.07 11.13 1.54
CA THR A 163 -11.23 12.26 1.07
C THR A 163 -9.76 12.12 1.48
N LYS A 164 -9.49 11.80 2.75
CA LYS A 164 -8.11 11.63 3.26
C LYS A 164 -7.33 10.54 2.52
N PHE A 165 -8.02 9.49 2.07
CA PHE A 165 -7.42 8.44 1.26
C PHE A 165 -7.17 8.90 -0.18
N GLN A 166 -8.12 9.65 -0.76
CA GLN A 166 -7.94 10.26 -2.08
C GLN A 166 -6.68 11.13 -2.11
N SER A 167 -6.50 12.01 -1.13
CA SER A 167 -5.33 12.90 -1.03
C SER A 167 -4.00 12.15 -0.97
N LEU A 168 -3.94 11.06 -0.18
CA LEU A 168 -2.74 10.22 -0.07
C LEU A 168 -2.44 9.48 -1.38
N ALA A 169 -3.46 8.90 -2.01
CA ALA A 169 -3.32 8.21 -3.29
C ALA A 169 -2.87 9.19 -4.39
N LEU A 170 -3.51 10.36 -4.48
CA LEU A 170 -3.19 11.41 -5.44
C LEU A 170 -1.75 11.90 -5.30
N ASN A 171 -1.28 12.15 -4.07
CA ASN A 171 0.12 12.53 -3.83
C ASN A 171 1.08 11.47 -4.41
N SER A 172 0.89 10.20 -4.05
CA SER A 172 1.73 9.10 -4.54
C SER A 172 1.72 9.01 -6.07
N ILE A 173 0.54 9.10 -6.70
CA ILE A 173 0.37 9.04 -8.16
C ILE A 173 1.09 10.21 -8.84
N LEU A 174 0.88 11.44 -8.35
CA LEU A 174 1.38 12.66 -8.98
C LEU A 174 2.89 12.83 -8.81
N VAL A 175 3.43 12.48 -7.64
CA VAL A 175 4.89 12.42 -7.42
C VAL A 175 5.52 11.41 -8.38
N LYS A 176 4.88 10.24 -8.54
CA LYS A 176 5.44 9.20 -9.41
C LYS A 176 5.35 9.54 -10.90
N ALA A 177 4.27 10.20 -11.31
CA ALA A 177 4.13 10.72 -12.67
C ALA A 177 5.17 11.79 -12.98
N PHE A 178 5.48 12.66 -12.00
CA PHE A 178 6.55 13.64 -12.12
C PHE A 178 7.93 12.97 -12.27
N GLU A 179 8.26 12.01 -11.40
CA GLU A 179 9.53 11.27 -11.48
C GLU A 179 9.75 10.61 -12.86
N LYS A 180 8.67 10.13 -13.47
CA LYS A 180 8.71 9.42 -14.76
C LYS A 180 8.46 10.31 -15.98
N ILE A 181 8.11 11.59 -15.78
CA ILE A 181 7.70 12.52 -16.83
C ILE A 181 6.53 11.94 -17.66
N THR A 182 5.52 11.40 -16.97
CA THR A 182 4.32 10.82 -17.61
C THR A 182 3.07 11.68 -17.35
N ARG A 183 2.05 11.50 -18.19
CA ARG A 183 0.76 12.18 -18.03
C ARG A 183 -0.02 11.58 -16.87
N ALA A 184 -0.76 12.42 -16.15
CA ALA A 184 -1.59 12.04 -15.00
C ALA A 184 -2.82 12.94 -14.91
N ASP A 185 -3.39 13.28 -16.07
CA ASP A 185 -4.36 14.38 -16.20
C ASP A 185 -5.61 14.13 -15.37
N GLY A 186 -6.12 12.89 -15.35
CA GLY A 186 -7.29 12.57 -14.54
C GLY A 186 -7.03 12.57 -13.03
N ALA A 187 -5.83 12.20 -12.57
CA ALA A 187 -5.45 12.35 -11.16
C ALA A 187 -5.35 13.83 -10.78
N PHE A 188 -4.81 14.65 -11.68
CA PHE A 188 -4.76 16.10 -11.49
C PHE A 188 -6.16 16.73 -11.47
N SER A 189 -7.07 16.31 -12.36
CA SER A 189 -8.47 16.76 -12.35
C SER A 189 -9.18 16.44 -11.03
N LEU A 190 -9.00 15.23 -10.50
CA LEU A 190 -9.59 14.89 -9.20
C LEU A 190 -8.99 15.71 -8.04
N LEU A 191 -7.68 15.96 -8.06
CA LEU A 191 -7.05 16.84 -7.09
C LEU A 191 -7.61 18.26 -7.15
N GLU A 192 -7.83 18.79 -8.35
CA GLU A 192 -8.43 20.11 -8.56
C GLU A 192 -9.84 20.20 -7.98
N GLU A 193 -10.66 19.16 -8.15
CA GLU A 193 -12.00 19.09 -7.56
C GLU A 193 -11.95 19.08 -6.02
N LEU A 194 -11.05 18.28 -5.43
CA LEU A 194 -10.87 18.28 -3.97
C LEU A 194 -10.49 19.66 -3.44
N CYS A 195 -9.63 20.38 -4.17
CA CYS A 195 -9.23 21.74 -3.80
C CYS A 195 -10.35 22.77 -3.93
N GLN A 196 -11.36 22.54 -4.77
CA GLN A 196 -12.53 23.43 -4.90
C GLN A 196 -13.44 23.36 -3.66
N ASP A 197 -13.52 22.20 -3.01
CA ASP A 197 -14.36 21.95 -1.83
C ASP A 197 -13.71 22.35 -0.48
N GLN A 198 -12.65 23.18 -0.50
CA GLN A 198 -11.88 23.61 0.69
C GLN A 198 -11.33 22.45 1.55
N THR A 199 -10.94 21.34 0.93
CA THR A 199 -10.32 20.25 1.69
C THR A 199 -8.83 20.50 1.91
N SER A 200 -8.51 21.00 3.11
CA SER A 200 -7.21 20.96 3.79
C SER A 200 -5.99 21.61 3.08
N VAL A 201 -5.10 22.20 3.90
CA VAL A 201 -3.88 22.90 3.44
C VAL A 201 -2.95 21.97 2.63
N SER A 202 -3.00 20.65 2.86
CA SER A 202 -2.09 19.71 2.20
C SER A 202 -2.42 19.48 0.71
N GLU A 203 -3.70 19.45 0.35
CA GLU A 203 -4.18 19.21 -1.01
C GLU A 203 -3.97 20.47 -1.86
N ALA A 204 -4.24 21.64 -1.29
CA ALA A 204 -3.94 22.96 -1.86
C ALA A 204 -2.46 23.09 -2.28
N HIS A 205 -1.55 22.65 -1.40
CA HIS A 205 -0.12 22.66 -1.67
C HIS A 205 0.25 21.75 -2.85
N LEU A 206 -0.21 20.50 -2.82
CA LEU A 206 0.04 19.53 -3.89
C LEU A 206 -0.53 20.01 -5.24
N TRP A 207 -1.70 20.64 -5.23
CA TRP A 207 -2.31 21.18 -6.43
C TRP A 207 -1.49 22.34 -7.00
N LEU A 208 -1.04 23.28 -6.16
CA LEU A 208 -0.18 24.39 -6.57
C LEU A 208 1.12 23.90 -7.22
N GLU A 209 1.79 22.92 -6.61
CA GLU A 209 3.01 22.32 -7.18
C GLU A 209 2.74 21.74 -8.58
N GLN A 210 1.67 20.96 -8.72
CA GLN A 210 1.31 20.34 -9.99
C GLN A 210 0.87 21.35 -11.06
N ALA A 211 0.11 22.37 -10.68
CA ALA A 211 -0.35 23.44 -11.59
C ALA A 211 0.84 24.25 -12.13
N ILE A 212 1.85 24.53 -11.30
CA ILE A 212 3.10 25.18 -11.72
C ILE A 212 3.87 24.31 -12.73
N ILE A 213 4.06 23.02 -12.42
CA ILE A 213 4.76 22.06 -13.30
C ILE A 213 4.05 21.97 -14.67
N ARG A 214 2.72 22.03 -14.66
CA ARG A 214 1.87 21.94 -15.85
C ARG A 214 1.69 23.28 -16.59
N ARG A 215 2.39 24.34 -16.17
CA ARG A 215 2.34 25.70 -16.74
C ARG A 215 0.95 26.35 -16.71
N GLN A 216 0.13 26.03 -15.71
CA GLN A 216 -1.20 26.62 -15.51
C GLN A 216 -1.14 27.93 -14.71
N GLY A 217 -0.25 28.85 -15.10
CA GLY A 217 0.07 30.06 -14.32
C GLY A 217 -1.14 30.94 -14.00
N GLU A 218 -2.07 31.09 -14.94
CA GLU A 218 -3.27 31.90 -14.73
C GLU A 218 -4.19 31.34 -13.64
N GLN A 219 -4.30 30.00 -13.54
CA GLN A 219 -5.09 29.34 -12.50
C GLN A 219 -4.40 29.43 -11.14
N VAL A 220 -3.06 29.31 -11.11
CA VAL A 220 -2.24 29.50 -9.91
C VAL A 220 -2.43 30.91 -9.34
N HIS A 221 -2.32 31.94 -10.19
CA HIS A 221 -2.54 33.33 -9.76
C HIS A 221 -3.96 33.53 -9.21
N ARG A 222 -4.99 33.07 -9.94
CA ARG A 222 -6.39 33.14 -9.46
C ARG A 222 -6.62 32.41 -8.14
N TYR A 223 -5.89 31.32 -7.87
CA TYR A 223 -5.98 30.59 -6.62
C TYR A 223 -5.31 31.35 -5.47
N LEU A 224 -4.12 31.90 -5.69
CA LEU A 224 -3.37 32.69 -4.69
C LEU A 224 -4.07 34.01 -4.33
N ASP A 225 -4.84 34.58 -5.26
CA ASP A 225 -5.63 35.79 -5.04
C ASP A 225 -6.91 35.54 -4.22
N ARG A 226 -7.26 34.27 -3.93
CA ARG A 226 -8.41 33.96 -3.07
C ARG A 226 -8.05 34.34 -1.62
N PRO A 227 -9.01 34.93 -0.87
CA PRO A 227 -8.83 35.05 0.57
C PRO A 227 -8.65 33.64 1.13
N PHE A 228 -7.51 33.39 1.77
CA PHE A 228 -7.35 32.18 2.58
C PHE A 228 -8.55 32.10 3.52
N PRO A 229 -9.22 30.94 3.70
CA PRO A 229 -10.18 30.82 4.78
C PRO A 229 -9.41 31.21 6.03
N GLU A 230 -9.76 32.36 6.62
CA GLU A 230 -9.22 32.76 7.90
C GLU A 230 -9.37 31.52 8.76
N SER A 231 -8.24 30.98 9.25
CA SER A 231 -8.29 30.01 10.32
C SER A 231 -9.23 30.62 11.33
N GLN A 232 -10.45 30.09 11.47
CA GLN A 232 -11.34 30.51 12.53
C GLN A 232 -10.44 30.49 13.74
N PRO A 233 -10.21 31.64 14.41
CA PRO A 233 -9.41 31.62 15.61
C PRO A 233 -10.10 30.56 16.46
N ALA A 234 -9.37 29.48 16.77
CA ALA A 234 -9.85 28.51 17.73
C ALA A 234 -10.40 29.36 18.86
N GLU A 235 -11.67 29.17 19.23
CA GLU A 235 -12.19 29.76 20.45
C GLU A 235 -11.30 29.20 21.57
N ILE A 236 -10.19 29.87 21.83
CA ILE A 236 -9.41 29.73 23.03
C ILE A 236 -10.38 30.25 24.06
N GLY A 237 -11.06 29.31 24.71
CA GLY A 237 -12.02 29.58 25.77
C GLY A 237 -11.48 30.72 26.62
N LEU A 238 -12.30 31.76 26.72
CA LEU A 238 -12.01 32.97 27.46
C LEU A 238 -11.44 32.63 28.86
N PRO A 239 -10.50 33.44 29.36
CA PRO A 239 -9.79 33.18 30.59
C PRO A 239 -10.75 33.25 31.77
N TRP A 240 -10.65 32.27 32.66
CA TRP A 240 -11.17 32.28 34.02
C TRP A 240 -11.01 33.66 34.69
N ARG A 241 -12.12 34.36 34.92
CA ARG A 241 -12.38 35.39 35.97
C ARG A 241 -13.91 35.45 36.14
N ALA A 242 -14.53 35.37 37.32
CA ALA A 242 -14.10 35.50 38.70
C ALA A 242 -14.99 34.59 39.58
#